data_AF-A0A6A4VZ01-F1
#
_entry.id   AF-A0A6A4VZ01-F1
#
_cell.length_a   1.000
_cell.length_b   1.000
_cell.length_c   1.000
_cell.angle_alpha   90.00
_cell.angle_beta   90.00
_cell.angle_gamma   90.00
#
_symmetry.space_group_name_H-M   'P 1'
#
loop_
_entity.id
_entity.type
_entity.pdbx_description
1 polymer ?
#
loop_
_entity_poly.entity_id
_entity_poly.type
_entity_poly.pdbx_seq_one_letter_code
_entity_poly.pdbx_strand_id
1 'polypeptide(L)' 'MPGKTRDFRFQKLVNIVHKKASVELQGQLTRGQLVVDRRDWHAARARTPCNVNIVQALDMQLYKKMLLDAFGHPDIEF' A
#
# COMPACT_ATOMS: atom_id res chain seq x y z
N MET A 1 10.87 -25.45 1.09
CA MET A 1 11.13 -24.00 1.23
C MET A 1 9.81 -23.24 1.33
N PRO A 2 9.31 -22.90 2.54
CA PRO A 2 8.04 -22.21 2.73
C PRO A 2 8.31 -20.70 2.80
N GLY A 3 8.29 -20.02 1.66
CA GLY A 3 8.53 -18.57 1.62
C GLY A 3 7.89 -17.89 0.42
N LYS A 4 7.72 -18.60 -0.70
CA LYS A 4 7.20 -18.01 -1.94
C LYS A 4 5.68 -17.84 -1.96
N THR A 5 4.91 -18.62 -1.20
CA THR A 5 3.44 -18.65 -1.33
C THR A 5 2.73 -17.49 -0.62
N ARG A 6 3.36 -16.83 0.35
CA ARG A 6 2.75 -15.70 1.09
C ARG A 6 2.77 -14.40 0.29
N ASP A 7 3.83 -14.15 -0.48
CA ASP A 7 3.97 -12.92 -1.29
C ASP A 7 2.89 -12.79 -2.37
N PHE A 8 2.50 -13.88 -3.04
CA PHE A 8 1.49 -13.83 -4.11
C PHE A 8 0.08 -13.49 -3.61
N ARG A 9 -0.27 -13.82 -2.36
CA ARG A 9 -1.61 -13.51 -1.81
C ARG A 9 -1.75 -12.04 -1.46
N PHE A 10 -0.67 -11.43 -0.96
CA PHE A 10 -0.65 -10.01 -0.61
C PHE A 10 -0.79 -9.12 -1.85
N GLN A 11 -0.16 -9.49 -2.97
CA GLN A 11 -0.30 -8.73 -4.22
C GLN A 11 -1.73 -8.78 -4.80
N LYS A 12 -2.50 -9.84 -4.54
CA LYS A 12 -3.92 -9.91 -4.92
C LYS A 12 -4.84 -9.14 -3.98
N LEU A 13 -4.38 -8.88 -2.76
CA LEU A 13 -5.15 -8.23 -1.70
C LEU A 13 -5.23 -6.71 -1.86
N VAL A 14 -4.23 -6.08 -2.46
CA VAL A 14 -4.12 -4.63 -2.51
C VAL A 14 -3.83 -4.10 -3.90
N ASN A 15 -4.47 -2.98 -4.25
CA ASN A 15 -4.04 -2.16 -5.37
C ASN A 15 -2.97 -1.18 -4.87
N ILE A 16 -1.76 -1.26 -5.44
CA ILE A 16 -0.60 -0.45 -5.06
C ILE A 16 -0.19 0.46 -6.20
N VAL A 17 0.07 1.73 -5.90
CA VAL A 17 0.77 2.65 -6.81
C VAL A 17 2.13 3.02 -6.25
N HIS A 18 3.14 3.06 -7.13
CA HIS A 18 4.49 3.48 -6.79
C HIS A 18 4.61 4.98 -7.00
N LYS A 19 4.90 5.74 -5.93
CA LYS A 19 4.93 7.21 -5.99
C LYS A 19 6.17 7.78 -5.33
N LYS A 20 6.45 9.04 -5.68
CA LYS A 20 7.35 9.89 -4.91
C LYS A 20 6.54 10.61 -3.84
N ALA A 21 7.01 10.54 -2.60
CA ALA A 21 6.44 11.28 -1.49
C ALA A 21 7.50 11.83 -0.55
N SER A 22 7.13 12.86 0.20
CA SER A 22 7.89 13.47 1.28
C SER A 22 6.95 13.85 2.43
N VAL A 23 7.52 14.19 3.58
CA VAL A 23 6.77 14.71 4.73
C VAL A 23 7.01 16.20 4.85
N GLU A 24 5.96 16.99 5.02
CA GLU A 24 6.05 18.43 5.27
C GLU A 24 6.58 18.69 6.69
N LEU A 25 7.58 19.56 6.84
CA LEU A 25 8.27 19.80 8.11
C LEU A 25 8.13 21.23 8.63
N GLN A 26 7.78 22.19 7.77
CA GLN A 26 7.82 23.62 8.03
C GLN A 26 6.45 24.29 8.02
N GLY A 27 5.47 23.73 7.29
CA GLY A 27 4.13 24.30 7.21
C GLY A 27 3.43 24.40 8.58
N GLN A 28 2.90 25.58 8.93
CA GLN A 28 2.30 25.82 10.24
C GLN A 28 1.11 24.90 10.56
N LEU A 29 0.28 24.59 9.55
CA LEU A 29 -0.92 23.74 9.69
C LEU A 29 -0.76 22.35 9.07
N THR A 30 0.33 22.12 8.32
CA THR A 30 0.52 20.92 7.50
C THR A 30 1.76 20.13 7.91
N ARG A 31 2.49 20.55 8.96
CA ARG A 31 3.63 19.80 9.49
C ARG A 31 3.21 18.37 9.85
N GLY A 32 3.95 17.40 9.32
CA GLY A 32 3.67 15.98 9.45
C GLY A 32 2.78 15.40 8.34
N GLN A 33 2.20 16.24 7.49
CA GLN A 33 1.40 15.75 6.37
C GLN A 33 2.28 15.10 5.29
N LEU A 34 1.82 13.96 4.77
CA LEU A 34 2.43 13.31 3.62
C LEU A 34 2.08 14.09 2.34
N VAL A 35 3.10 14.53 1.62
CA VAL A 35 2.99 15.19 0.31
C VAL A 35 3.34 14.17 -0.76
N VAL A 36 2.42 13.94 -1.69
CA VAL A 36 2.55 12.92 -2.75
C VAL A 36 2.56 13.58 -4.12
N ASP A 37 3.57 13.26 -4.93
CA ASP A 37 3.64 13.69 -6.32
C ASP A 37 2.66 12.86 -7.17
N ARG A 38 1.41 13.32 -7.28
CA ARG A 38 0.36 12.58 -7.98
C ARG A 38 0.61 12.46 -9.48
N ARG A 39 1.24 13.47 -10.09
CA ARG A 39 1.47 13.57 -11.55
C ARG A 39 2.83 13.02 -11.97
N ASP A 40 3.61 12.50 -11.02
CA ASP A 40 4.99 12.06 -11.23
C ASP A 40 5.88 13.15 -11.86
N TRP A 41 5.50 14.42 -11.66
CA TRP A 41 6.13 15.58 -12.30
C TRP A 41 7.56 15.79 -11.81
N HIS A 42 7.75 15.71 -10.49
CA HIS A 42 9.07 15.80 -9.88
C HIS A 42 9.87 14.53 -10.12
N ALA A 43 9.25 13.35 -10.06
CA ALA A 43 9.92 12.09 -10.38
C ALA A 43 10.52 12.12 -11.80
N ALA A 44 9.74 12.59 -12.79
CA ALA A 44 10.19 12.71 -14.18
C ALA A 44 11.22 13.82 -14.39
N ARG A 45 10.99 15.01 -13.83
CA ARG A 45 11.85 16.19 -14.06
C ARG A 45 13.18 16.12 -13.31
N ALA A 46 13.18 15.62 -12.08
CA ALA A 46 14.37 15.51 -11.24
C ALA A 46 15.00 14.10 -11.28
N ARG A 47 14.55 13.23 -12.20
CA ARG A 47 14.96 11.81 -12.34
C ARG A 47 15.01 11.09 -11.00
N THR A 48 14.09 11.44 -10.10
CA THR A 48 14.11 10.92 -8.74
C THR A 48 13.21 9.70 -8.69
N PRO A 49 13.71 8.54 -8.26
CA PRO A 49 12.90 7.33 -8.22
C PRO A 49 11.75 7.48 -7.21
N CYS A 50 10.64 6.80 -7.51
CA CYS A 50 9.58 6.57 -6.53
C CYS A 50 10.18 5.93 -5.28
N ASN A 51 9.77 6.40 -4.10
CA ASN A 51 10.33 5.98 -2.82
C ASN A 51 9.30 5.36 -1.88
N VAL A 52 8.03 5.31 -2.28
CA VAL A 52 6.94 4.75 -1.48
C VAL A 52 5.96 3.95 -2.34
N ASN A 53 5.34 2.95 -1.70
CA ASN A 53 4.21 2.19 -2.22
C ASN A 53 2.95 2.68 -1.50
N ILE A 54 1.98 3.21 -2.25
CA ILE A 54 0.71 3.68 -1.70
C ILE A 54 -0.36 2.65 -2.02
N VAL A 55 -0.95 2.05 -0.99
CA VAL A 55 -2.12 1.17 -1.11
C VAL A 55 -3.34 2.05 -1.34
N GLN A 56 -3.99 1.91 -2.50
CA GLN A 56 -5.18 2.68 -2.88
C GLN A 56 -6.48 1.96 -2.56
N ALA A 57 -6.47 0.64 -2.63
CA ALA A 57 -7.62 -0.20 -2.35
C ALA A 57 -7.19 -1.51 -1.71
N LEU A 58 -8.07 -2.04 -0.86
CA LEU A 58 -7.93 -3.32 -0.18
C LEU A 58 -9.12 -4.19 -0.57
N ASP A 59 -8.87 -5.41 -1.03
CA ASP A 59 -9.91 -6.43 -1.20
C ASP A 59 -10.37 -6.89 0.19
N MET A 60 -11.49 -6.32 0.63
CA MET A 60 -12.07 -6.61 1.94
C MET A 60 -12.54 -8.06 2.07
N GLN A 61 -12.95 -8.72 0.99
CA GLN A 61 -13.40 -10.11 1.05
C GLN A 61 -12.22 -11.04 1.25
N LEU A 62 -11.14 -10.83 0.48
CA LEU A 62 -9.91 -11.60 0.68
C LEU A 62 -9.30 -11.33 2.06
N TYR A 63 -9.33 -10.08 2.54
CA TYR A 63 -8.85 -9.75 3.89
C TYR A 63 -9.63 -10.50 4.98
N LYS A 64 -10.96 -10.51 4.92
CA LYS A 64 -11.82 -11.24 5.86
C LYS A 64 -11.52 -12.73 5.84
N LYS A 65 -11.39 -13.32 4.65
CA LYS A 65 -11.02 -14.73 4.50
C LYS A 65 -9.67 -15.02 5.17
N MET A 66 -8.67 -14.17 4.94
CA MET A 66 -7.35 -14.32 5.58
C MET A 66 -7.41 -14.22 7.10
N LEU A 67 -8.25 -13.34 7.65
CA LEU A 67 -8.47 -13.27 9.09
C LEU A 67 -9.12 -14.55 9.62
N LEU A 68 -10.18 -15.04 8.98
CA LEU A 68 -10.86 -16.27 9.36
C LEU A 68 -9.96 -17.50 9.30
N ASP A 69 -9.15 -17.62 8.23
CA ASP A 69 -8.12 -18.65 8.11
C ASP A 69 -7.15 -18.61 9.31
N ALA A 70 -6.75 -17.42 9.75
CA ALA A 70 -5.83 -17.24 10.88
C ALA A 70 -6.46 -17.64 12.23
N PHE A 71 -7.79 -17.54 12.37
CA PHE A 71 -8.52 -17.98 13.55
C PHE A 71 -9.00 -19.45 13.49
N GLY A 72 -8.71 -20.17 12.40
CA GLY A 72 -9.10 -21.58 12.25
C GLY A 72 -10.57 -21.79 11.86
N HIS A 73 -11.23 -20.79 11.29
CA HIS A 73 -12.61 -20.86 10.82
C HIS A 73 -12.72 -20.53 9.30
N PRO A 74 -12.00 -21.24 8.41
CA PRO A 74 -11.92 -20.89 6.99
C PRO A 74 -13.25 -21.03 6.22
N ASP A 75 -14.22 -21.76 6.80
CA ASP A 75 -15.45 -22.18 6.12
C ASP A 75 -16.68 -21.27 6.38
N ILE A 76 -16.49 -20.12 7.05
CA ILE A 76 -17.58 -19.16 7.30
C ILE A 76 -17.75 -18.25 6.07
N GLU A 77 -18.93 -18.33 5.42
CA GLU A 77 -19.31 -17.47 4.28
C GLU A 77 -20.04 -16.18 4.73
N PHE A 78 -19.81 -15.07 4.01
CA PHE A 78 -20.39 -13.74 4.26
C PHE A 78 -21.09 -13.16 3.02
#